data_AF-A0A914LB46-F1
#
_entry.id   AF-A0A914LB46-F1
#
_cell.length_a   1.000
_cell.length_b   1.000
_cell.length_c   1.000
_cell.angle_alpha   90.00
_cell.angle_beta   90.00
_cell.angle_gamma   90.00
#
_symmetry.space_group_name_H-M   'P 1'
#
loop_
_entity.id
_entity.type
_entity.pdbx_description
1 polymer ?
#
loop_
_entity_poly.entity_id
_entity_poly.type
_entity_poly.pdbx_seq_one_letter_code
_entity_poly.pdbx_strand_id
1 'polypeptide(L)'
;MLLKPTRCHQMSIKELCENDDMCTALFVDSVMGFVTHKMDIRHKPLPEYERRNLINLLCEFVHNTDFDTTLNSISSLNIVKEFLNSKTDFEKENFEGHILRFLLMFYPHSGFTITQCFRYSGENRMGGKLVATKFWKQGSIIENLIGVIGELSKQEEAKILQRGVNDFSVMFSVRKKRAQLWLGPAAYINHDCNANCKFIPGPQEHTAIIKGFFEKYF
;
A
#
# COMPACT_ATOMS: atom_id res chain seq x y z
N MET A 1 14.24 -7.70 14.40
CA MET A 1 15.06 -7.17 13.31
C MET A 1 14.17 -6.20 12.53
N LEU A 2 14.49 -4.90 12.51
CA LEU A 2 13.74 -3.96 11.66
C LEU A 2 13.99 -4.38 10.21
N LEU A 3 12.99 -4.96 9.56
CA LEU A 3 12.98 -5.21 8.12
C LEU A 3 12.93 -3.85 7.45
N LYS A 4 14.07 -3.16 7.41
CA LYS A 4 14.22 -1.93 6.65
C LYS A 4 14.27 -2.37 5.20
N PRO A 5 13.34 -1.89 4.34
CA PRO A 5 13.49 -2.12 2.92
C PRO A 5 14.88 -1.64 2.52
N THR A 6 15.65 -2.53 1.91
CA THR A 6 17.00 -2.20 1.44
C THR A 6 16.87 -1.18 0.32
N ARG A 7 17.64 -0.09 0.44
CA ARG A 7 17.86 0.97 -0.56
C ARG A 7 16.68 1.90 -0.89
N CYS A 8 17.07 3.01 -1.53
CA CYS A 8 16.22 4.09 -1.99
C CYS A 8 15.18 3.52 -2.96
N HIS A 9 13.90 3.76 -2.68
CA HIS A 9 12.83 3.37 -3.57
C HIS A 9 12.91 4.18 -4.88
N GLN A 10 13.46 3.59 -5.93
CA GLN A 10 13.49 4.18 -7.27
C GLN A 10 12.63 3.34 -8.22
N MET A 11 11.31 3.42 -8.04
CA MET A 11 10.38 2.90 -9.05
C MET A 11 10.02 4.01 -10.04
N SER A 12 9.93 3.65 -11.32
CA SER A 12 9.23 4.52 -12.28
C SER A 12 7.75 4.62 -11.90
N ILE A 13 7.01 5.62 -12.42
CA ILE A 13 5.57 5.72 -12.17
C ILE A 13 4.83 4.46 -12.63
N LYS A 14 5.19 3.96 -13.82
CA LYS A 14 4.58 2.75 -14.37
C LYS A 14 4.80 1.55 -13.46
N GLU A 15 6.02 1.37 -12.98
CA GLU A 15 6.38 0.31 -12.04
C GLU A 15 5.66 0.47 -10.69
N LEU A 16 5.55 1.69 -10.17
CA LEU A 16 4.81 1.97 -8.94
C LEU A 16 3.33 1.58 -9.07
N CYS A 17 2.68 1.95 -10.17
CA CYS A 17 1.29 1.56 -10.45
C CYS A 17 1.14 0.03 -10.55
N GLU A 18 2.00 -0.63 -11.32
CA GLU A 18 1.95 -2.08 -11.54
C GLU A 18 2.18 -2.87 -10.23
N ASN A 19 3.18 -2.46 -9.45
CA ASN A 19 3.52 -3.10 -8.18
C ASN A 19 2.42 -2.88 -7.13
N ASP A 20 1.83 -1.68 -7.08
CA ASP A 20 0.74 -1.39 -6.16
C ASP A 20 -0.54 -2.13 -6.51
N ASP A 21 -0.91 -2.21 -7.80
CA ASP A 21 -2.07 -2.98 -8.24
C ASP A 21 -1.93 -4.47 -7.90
N MET A 22 -0.73 -5.04 -8.08
CA MET A 22 -0.44 -6.42 -7.69
C MET A 22 -0.48 -6.59 -6.16
N CYS A 23 0.14 -5.70 -5.39
CA CYS A 23 0.14 -5.81 -3.93
C CYS A 23 -1.25 -5.58 -3.33
N THR A 24 -2.04 -4.64 -3.85
CA THR A 24 -3.43 -4.45 -3.40
C THR A 24 -4.28 -5.67 -3.72
N ALA A 25 -4.11 -6.30 -4.89
CA ALA A 25 -4.79 -7.56 -5.21
C ALA A 25 -4.42 -8.69 -4.24
N LEU A 26 -3.12 -8.86 -3.96
CA LEU A 26 -2.63 -9.86 -3.02
C LEU A 26 -3.16 -9.59 -1.60
N PHE A 27 -2.93 -8.41 -1.05
CA PHE A 27 -3.13 -8.19 0.38
C PHE A 27 -4.51 -7.61 0.72
N VAL A 28 -4.92 -6.58 -0.01
CA VAL A 28 -6.09 -5.78 0.35
C VAL A 28 -7.35 -6.46 -0.18
N ASP A 29 -7.42 -6.72 -1.48
CA ASP A 29 -8.59 -7.33 -2.13
C ASP A 29 -8.89 -8.72 -1.57
N SER A 30 -7.84 -9.51 -1.29
CA SER A 30 -7.99 -10.85 -0.71
C SER A 30 -8.73 -10.81 0.62
N VAL A 31 -8.37 -9.87 1.51
CA VAL A 31 -8.97 -9.73 2.84
C VAL A 31 -10.32 -9.00 2.78
N MET A 32 -10.48 -8.05 1.87
CA MET A 32 -11.74 -7.32 1.68
C MET A 32 -12.81 -8.14 0.97
N GLY A 33 -12.44 -9.13 0.15
CA GLY A 33 -13.38 -9.93 -0.63
C GLY A 33 -13.95 -9.22 -1.86
N PHE A 34 -13.37 -8.09 -2.26
CA PHE A 34 -13.72 -7.33 -3.47
C PHE A 34 -12.50 -6.59 -4.01
N VAL A 35 -12.55 -6.17 -5.27
CA VAL A 35 -11.48 -5.39 -5.91
C VAL A 35 -11.56 -3.94 -5.43
N THR A 36 -10.54 -3.46 -4.73
CA THR A 36 -10.39 -2.04 -4.41
C THR A 36 -9.93 -1.24 -5.62
N HIS A 37 -9.78 0.08 -5.46
CA HIS A 37 -9.20 0.96 -6.47
C HIS A 37 -7.87 0.40 -7.05
N LYS A 38 -7.69 0.61 -8.36
CA LYS A 38 -6.52 0.18 -9.13
C LYS A 38 -6.09 1.28 -10.09
N MET A 39 -4.81 1.32 -10.42
CA MET A 39 -4.27 2.21 -11.44
C MET A 39 -4.56 1.70 -12.85
N ASP A 40 -4.47 0.40 -13.12
CA ASP A 40 -4.97 -0.22 -14.34
C ASP A 40 -6.47 -0.55 -14.20
N ILE A 41 -7.28 0.17 -14.97
CA ILE A 41 -8.74 -0.02 -15.03
C ILE A 41 -9.17 -1.40 -15.58
N ARG A 42 -8.24 -2.17 -16.18
CA ARG A 42 -8.48 -3.52 -16.70
C ARG A 42 -8.02 -4.61 -15.72
N HIS A 43 -7.61 -4.23 -14.52
CA HIS A 43 -7.19 -5.17 -13.49
C HIS A 43 -8.26 -6.25 -13.25
N LYS A 44 -7.81 -7.49 -13.09
CA LYS A 44 -8.67 -8.65 -12.84
C LYS A 44 -8.42 -9.18 -11.43
N PRO A 45 -9.48 -9.59 -10.71
CA PRO A 45 -9.31 -10.23 -9.40
C PRO A 45 -8.42 -11.47 -9.49
N LEU A 46 -7.74 -11.79 -8.38
CA LEU A 46 -7.01 -13.03 -8.24
C LEU A 46 -7.93 -14.24 -8.40
N PRO A 47 -7.43 -15.35 -8.98
CA PRO A 47 -8.13 -16.62 -8.92
C PRO A 47 -8.49 -17.00 -7.48
N GLU A 48 -9.69 -17.55 -7.25
CA GLU A 48 -10.18 -17.81 -5.89
C GLU A 48 -9.27 -18.75 -5.09
N TYR A 49 -8.62 -19.71 -5.76
CA TYR A 49 -7.69 -20.63 -5.11
C TYR A 49 -6.43 -19.90 -4.60
N GLU A 50 -5.86 -18.97 -5.38
CA GLU A 50 -4.72 -18.14 -4.95
C GLU A 50 -5.13 -17.26 -3.77
N ARG A 51 -6.31 -16.62 -3.88
CA ARG A 51 -6.86 -15.78 -2.81
C ARG A 51 -6.98 -16.55 -1.49
N ARG A 52 -7.50 -17.79 -1.55
CA ARG A 52 -7.66 -18.63 -0.36
C ARG A 52 -6.32 -19.05 0.24
N ASN A 53 -5.36 -19.44 -0.60
CA ASN A 53 -4.01 -19.78 -0.16
C ASN A 53 -3.35 -18.59 0.54
N LEU A 54 -3.50 -17.39 -0.03
CA LEU A 54 -2.94 -16.17 0.53
C LEU A 54 -3.59 -15.77 1.86
N ILE A 55 -4.91 -15.93 2.00
CA ILE A 55 -5.59 -15.71 3.29
C ILE A 55 -5.03 -16.67 4.35
N ASN A 56 -4.84 -17.95 4.02
CA ASN A 56 -4.27 -18.92 4.96
C ASN A 56 -2.85 -18.53 5.38
N LEU A 57 -2.00 -18.12 4.42
CA LEU A 57 -0.64 -17.63 4.70
C LEU A 57 -0.67 -16.40 5.61
N LEU A 58 -1.56 -15.44 5.38
CA LEU A 58 -1.70 -14.25 6.23
C LEU A 58 -2.20 -14.60 7.63
N CYS A 59 -3.14 -15.55 7.76
CA CYS A 59 -3.59 -16.05 9.05
C CYS A 59 -2.43 -16.70 9.84
N GLU A 60 -1.63 -17.54 9.18
CA GLU A 60 -0.43 -18.13 9.80
C GLU A 60 0.58 -17.06 10.22
N PHE A 61 0.83 -16.07 9.35
CA PHE A 61 1.74 -14.96 9.63
C PHE A 61 1.33 -14.15 10.87
N VAL A 62 0.03 -13.89 11.05
CA VAL A 62 -0.48 -13.19 12.23
C VAL A 62 -0.14 -13.94 13.54
N HIS A 63 -0.01 -15.27 13.49
CA HIS A 63 0.34 -16.09 14.65
C HIS A 63 1.83 -16.27 14.84
N ASN A 64 2.58 -16.61 13.78
CA ASN A 64 3.99 -16.96 13.88
C ASN A 64 4.94 -15.76 13.71
N THR A 65 4.48 -14.67 13.08
CA THR A 65 5.27 -13.49 12.70
C THR A 65 6.53 -13.79 11.87
N ASP A 66 6.54 -14.92 11.17
CA ASP A 66 7.66 -15.37 10.35
C ASP A 66 7.63 -14.69 8.98
N PHE A 67 8.37 -13.58 8.88
CA PHE A 67 8.46 -12.80 7.65
C PHE A 67 9.16 -13.56 6.53
N ASP A 68 10.25 -14.27 6.82
CA ASP A 68 11.06 -14.89 5.78
C ASP A 68 10.25 -16.00 5.08
N THR A 69 9.62 -16.88 5.87
CA THR A 69 8.77 -17.96 5.33
C THR A 69 7.55 -17.39 4.59
N THR A 70 6.93 -16.34 5.12
CA THR A 70 5.75 -15.72 4.51
C THR A 70 6.10 -15.04 3.19
N LEU A 71 7.16 -14.23 3.15
CA LEU A 71 7.62 -13.56 1.94
C LEU A 71 8.03 -14.57 0.86
N ASN A 72 8.79 -15.61 1.23
CA ASN A 72 9.16 -16.68 0.30
C ASN A 72 7.94 -17.44 -0.26
N SER A 73 6.92 -17.68 0.57
CA SER A 73 5.67 -18.30 0.14
C SER A 73 4.88 -17.42 -0.82
N ILE A 74 4.78 -16.12 -0.55
CA ILE A 74 4.12 -15.15 -1.43
C ILE A 74 4.86 -15.03 -2.77
N SER A 75 6.19 -14.89 -2.74
CA SER A 75 7.02 -14.86 -3.95
C SER A 75 6.94 -16.15 -4.76
N SER A 76 6.53 -17.26 -4.12
CA SER A 76 6.37 -18.56 -4.77
C SER A 76 5.01 -18.77 -5.45
N LEU A 77 4.02 -17.88 -5.23
CA LEU A 77 2.72 -17.94 -5.89
C LEU A 77 2.88 -17.81 -7.41
N ASN A 78 2.08 -18.56 -8.18
CA ASN A 78 2.21 -18.59 -9.64
C ASN A 78 1.97 -17.21 -10.24
N ILE A 79 0.95 -16.48 -9.75
CA ILE A 79 0.64 -15.13 -10.22
C ILE A 79 1.79 -14.14 -9.97
N VAL A 80 2.54 -14.30 -8.87
CA VAL A 80 3.69 -13.46 -8.54
C VAL A 80 4.87 -13.80 -9.43
N LYS A 81 5.17 -15.10 -9.62
CA LYS A 81 6.20 -15.54 -10.57
C LYS A 81 5.92 -15.04 -11.98
N GLU A 82 4.67 -15.16 -12.44
CA GLU A 82 4.24 -14.65 -13.74
C GLU A 82 4.43 -13.15 -13.88
N PHE A 83 4.04 -12.38 -12.85
CA PHE A 83 4.24 -10.92 -12.81
C PHE A 83 5.72 -10.53 -12.88
N LEU A 84 6.59 -11.31 -12.24
CA LEU A 84 8.03 -11.03 -12.16
C LEU A 84 8.84 -11.57 -13.35
N ASN A 85 8.26 -12.41 -14.22
CA ASN A 85 8.98 -13.06 -15.32
C ASN A 85 9.68 -12.08 -16.28
N SER A 86 9.08 -10.91 -16.53
CA SER A 86 9.63 -9.90 -17.43
C SER A 86 10.38 -8.77 -16.69
N LYS A 87 10.55 -8.87 -15.38
CA LYS A 87 11.13 -7.82 -14.54
C LYS A 87 12.64 -8.03 -14.37
N THR A 88 13.38 -6.93 -14.37
CA THR A 88 14.80 -6.90 -14.00
C THR A 88 14.98 -7.25 -12.53
N ASP A 89 16.19 -7.61 -12.11
CA ASP A 89 16.46 -7.93 -10.70
C ASP A 89 16.24 -6.73 -9.78
N PHE A 90 16.46 -5.52 -10.29
CA PHE A 90 16.15 -4.29 -9.56
C PHE A 90 14.64 -4.07 -9.39
N GLU A 91 13.84 -4.29 -10.43
CA GLU A 91 12.38 -4.23 -10.34
C GLU A 91 11.80 -5.31 -9.40
N LYS A 92 12.44 -6.49 -9.34
CA LYS A 92 12.08 -7.54 -8.36
C LYS A 92 12.37 -7.10 -6.94
N GLU A 93 13.54 -6.53 -6.65
CA GLU A 93 13.87 -5.99 -5.31
C GLU A 93 12.88 -4.87 -4.90
N ASN A 94 12.55 -3.98 -5.83
CA ASN A 94 11.55 -2.94 -5.63
C ASN A 94 10.17 -3.53 -5.27
N PHE A 95 9.72 -4.56 -6.00
CA PHE A 95 8.46 -5.25 -5.74
C PHE A 95 8.47 -5.99 -4.40
N GLU A 96 9.54 -6.69 -4.05
CA GLU A 96 9.71 -7.34 -2.74
C GLU A 96 9.61 -6.34 -1.58
N GLY A 97 10.24 -5.17 -1.73
CA GLY A 97 10.09 -4.07 -0.79
C GLY A 97 8.64 -3.58 -0.67
N HIS A 98 7.87 -3.58 -1.77
CA HIS A 98 6.46 -3.21 -1.76
C HIS A 98 5.58 -4.27 -1.10
N ILE A 99 5.81 -5.56 -1.36
CA ILE A 99 5.18 -6.68 -0.65
C ILE A 99 5.38 -6.53 0.85
N LEU A 100 6.60 -6.26 1.31
CA LEU A 100 6.90 -6.08 2.73
C LEU A 100 6.07 -4.94 3.34
N ARG A 101 5.92 -3.80 2.65
CA ARG A 101 5.10 -2.68 3.13
C ARG A 101 3.64 -3.10 3.35
N PHE A 102 3.07 -3.88 2.45
CA PHE A 102 1.70 -4.39 2.59
C PHE A 102 1.58 -5.49 3.65
N LEU A 103 2.54 -6.42 3.74
CA LEU A 103 2.57 -7.46 4.76
C LEU A 103 2.59 -6.86 6.17
N LEU A 104 3.30 -5.74 6.37
CA LEU A 104 3.33 -5.02 7.64
C LEU A 104 1.96 -4.51 8.11
N MET A 105 0.95 -4.39 7.24
CA MET A 105 -0.43 -4.07 7.64
C MET A 105 -1.10 -5.18 8.46
N PHE A 106 -0.58 -6.41 8.36
CA PHE A 106 -1.06 -7.60 9.05
C PHE A 106 -0.14 -8.02 10.20
N TYR A 107 1.01 -7.35 10.35
CA TYR A 107 1.93 -7.63 11.45
C TYR A 107 1.33 -7.17 12.79
N PRO A 108 1.12 -8.05 13.78
CA PRO A 108 0.42 -7.72 15.03
C PRO A 108 1.03 -6.53 15.79
N HIS A 109 2.34 -6.31 15.67
CA HIS A 109 3.04 -5.24 16.37
C HIS A 109 3.08 -3.91 15.59
N SER A 110 2.55 -3.85 14.36
CA SER A 110 2.47 -2.59 13.60
C SER A 110 1.58 -1.54 14.27
N GLY A 111 0.62 -1.95 15.11
CA GLY A 111 -0.26 -1.03 15.83
C GLY A 111 -1.36 -0.40 14.97
N PHE A 112 -1.54 -0.89 13.75
CA PHE A 112 -2.66 -0.58 12.87
C PHE A 112 -2.94 -1.80 11.99
N THR A 113 -4.12 -1.82 11.37
CA THR A 113 -4.46 -2.77 10.31
C THR A 113 -5.48 -2.15 9.35
N ILE A 114 -5.88 -2.89 8.32
CA ILE A 114 -6.89 -2.46 7.34
C ILE A 114 -8.21 -3.21 7.54
N THR A 115 -9.31 -2.51 7.29
CA THR A 115 -10.65 -3.11 7.27
C THR A 115 -11.50 -2.46 6.18
N GLN A 116 -12.66 -3.04 5.91
CA GLN A 116 -13.60 -2.53 4.93
C GLN A 116 -14.16 -1.16 5.35
N CYS A 117 -14.38 -0.29 4.37
CA CYS A 117 -14.99 1.02 4.52
C CYS A 117 -16.14 1.17 3.54
N PHE A 118 -17.35 1.36 4.06
CA PHE A 118 -18.57 1.54 3.26
C PHE A 118 -19.08 3.00 3.29
N ARG A 119 -18.23 3.95 3.73
CA ARG A 119 -18.65 5.32 4.04
C ARG A 119 -18.74 6.21 2.80
N TYR A 120 -17.78 6.12 1.89
CA TYR A 120 -17.59 7.12 0.84
C TYR A 120 -18.31 6.72 -0.46
N SER A 121 -19.18 7.58 -0.96
CA SER A 121 -19.92 7.32 -2.21
C SER A 121 -19.05 7.40 -3.46
N GLY A 122 -17.94 8.15 -3.41
CA GLY A 122 -17.01 8.29 -4.55
C GLY A 122 -16.28 7.00 -4.94
N GLU A 123 -16.25 6.02 -4.04
CA GLU A 123 -15.68 4.68 -4.26
C GLU A 123 -16.77 3.60 -4.30
N ASN A 124 -18.01 3.97 -4.65
CA ASN A 124 -19.17 3.08 -4.63
C ASN A 124 -19.44 2.41 -3.28
N ARG A 125 -18.99 3.02 -2.17
CA ARG A 125 -19.02 2.45 -0.83
C ARG A 125 -18.25 1.14 -0.72
N MET A 126 -17.24 0.89 -1.54
CA MET A 126 -16.45 -0.33 -1.55
C MET A 126 -14.97 0.03 -1.42
N GLY A 127 -14.57 0.46 -0.22
CA GLY A 127 -13.22 0.94 0.06
C GLY A 127 -12.54 0.29 1.24
N GLY A 128 -11.35 0.80 1.54
CA GLY A 128 -10.58 0.42 2.72
C GLY A 128 -10.43 1.57 3.70
N LYS A 129 -10.22 1.23 4.97
CA LYS A 129 -9.76 2.18 5.99
C LYS A 129 -8.71 1.53 6.87
N LEU A 130 -7.73 2.34 7.27
CA LEU A 130 -6.82 1.96 8.34
C LEU A 130 -7.43 2.24 9.70
N VAL A 131 -7.21 1.32 10.63
CA VAL A 131 -7.68 1.40 12.03
C VAL A 131 -6.51 1.11 12.96
N ALA A 132 -6.46 1.75 14.14
CA ALA A 132 -5.43 1.46 15.11
C ALA A 132 -5.75 0.16 15.87
N THR A 133 -4.71 -0.64 16.13
CA THR A 133 -4.82 -1.85 16.95
C THR A 133 -4.19 -1.68 18.33
N LYS A 134 -3.63 -0.50 18.60
CA LYS A 134 -3.10 -0.08 19.90
C LYS A 134 -3.29 1.41 20.11
N PHE A 135 -3.09 1.85 21.35
CA PHE A 135 -3.04 3.28 21.66
C PHE A 135 -1.76 3.93 21.07
N TRP A 136 -1.93 5.09 20.46
CA TRP A 136 -0.83 5.91 19.96
C TRP A 136 -0.79 7.23 20.72
N LYS A 137 0.36 7.56 21.31
CA LYS A 137 0.56 8.84 21.99
C LYS A 137 0.70 9.95 20.94
N GLN A 138 0.29 11.16 21.30
CA GLN A 138 0.60 12.34 20.49
C GLN A 138 2.10 12.40 20.19
N GLY A 139 2.44 12.64 18.92
CA GLY A 139 3.80 12.71 18.43
C GLY A 139 4.43 11.37 18.08
N SER A 140 3.78 10.23 18.35
CA SER A 140 4.25 8.92 17.93
C SER A 140 4.34 8.82 16.41
N ILE A 141 5.36 8.09 15.94
CA ILE A 141 5.58 7.78 14.54
C ILE A 141 5.09 6.35 14.29
N ILE A 142 4.27 6.17 13.28
CA ILE A 142 3.83 4.86 12.80
C ILE A 142 4.79 4.46 11.68
N GLU A 143 5.96 3.96 12.06
CA GLU A 143 7.10 3.76 11.14
C GLU A 143 6.79 2.77 10.00
N ASN A 144 5.95 1.77 10.27
CA ASN A 144 5.58 0.73 9.32
C ASN A 144 4.44 1.13 8.38
N LEU A 145 3.79 2.28 8.60
CA LEU A 145 2.75 2.80 7.71
C LEU A 145 3.39 3.71 6.67
N ILE A 146 3.85 3.11 5.58
CA ILE A 146 4.62 3.77 4.53
C ILE A 146 3.72 4.05 3.32
N GLY A 147 3.79 5.28 2.83
CA GLY A 147 3.32 5.67 1.50
C GLY A 147 4.51 5.86 0.57
N VAL A 148 4.34 5.47 -0.68
CA VAL A 148 5.34 5.59 -1.74
C VAL A 148 4.90 6.65 -2.73
N ILE A 149 5.81 7.55 -3.10
CA ILE A 149 5.50 8.78 -3.82
C ILE A 149 6.14 8.77 -5.20
N GLY A 150 5.32 8.66 -6.23
CA GLY A 150 5.71 8.91 -7.62
C GLY A 150 5.47 10.36 -8.02
N GLU A 151 6.45 11.01 -8.65
CA GLU A 151 6.23 12.33 -9.27
C GLU A 151 5.80 12.21 -10.72
N LEU A 152 4.70 12.87 -11.08
CA LEU A 152 4.18 12.87 -12.43
C LEU A 152 4.66 14.14 -13.18
N SER A 153 5.26 13.95 -14.35
CA SER A 153 5.29 15.01 -15.36
C SER A 153 3.87 15.27 -15.89
N LYS A 154 3.66 16.43 -16.55
CA LYS A 154 2.36 16.74 -17.15
C LYS A 154 1.94 15.72 -18.20
N GLN A 155 2.90 15.17 -18.95
CA GLN A 155 2.66 14.14 -19.96
C GLN A 155 2.25 12.81 -19.32
N GLU A 156 2.90 12.42 -18.22
CA GLU A 156 2.53 11.21 -17.47
C GLU A 156 1.16 11.36 -16.81
N GLU A 157 0.90 12.51 -16.19
CA GLU A 157 -0.40 12.83 -15.60
C GLU A 157 -1.53 12.64 -16.62
N ALA A 158 -1.41 13.24 -17.80
CA ALA A 158 -2.40 13.14 -18.87
C ALA A 158 -2.54 11.74 -19.47
N LYS A 159 -1.50 10.90 -19.40
CA LYS A 159 -1.49 9.55 -19.97
C LYS A 159 -2.00 8.50 -19.00
N ILE A 160 -1.69 8.65 -17.71
CA ILE A 160 -1.90 7.64 -16.68
C ILE A 160 -3.20 7.89 -15.93
N LEU A 161 -3.52 9.15 -15.63
CA LEU A 161 -4.67 9.48 -14.81
C LEU A 161 -5.94 9.68 -15.63
N GLN A 162 -7.01 9.04 -15.17
CA GLN A 162 -8.38 9.20 -15.60
C GLN A 162 -9.17 9.76 -14.43
N ARG A 163 -9.69 10.97 -14.61
CA ARG A 163 -10.38 11.72 -13.56
C ARG A 163 -11.59 10.96 -13.04
N GLY A 164 -11.69 10.82 -11.72
CA GLY A 164 -12.75 10.10 -11.03
C GLY A 164 -12.66 8.57 -11.13
N VAL A 165 -11.55 8.04 -11.66
CA VAL A 165 -11.35 6.59 -11.85
C VAL A 165 -10.12 6.11 -11.10
N ASN A 166 -8.92 6.62 -11.45
CA ASN A 166 -7.65 6.20 -10.84
C ASN A 166 -6.83 7.39 -10.27
N ASP A 167 -7.49 8.51 -10.00
CA ASP A 167 -6.93 9.71 -9.34
C ASP A 167 -7.24 9.75 -7.83
N PHE A 168 -7.53 8.60 -7.22
CA PHE A 168 -7.96 8.46 -5.82
C PHE A 168 -6.90 8.87 -4.78
N SER A 169 -5.61 8.82 -5.14
CA SER A 169 -4.50 9.17 -4.23
C SER A 169 -3.46 10.05 -4.93
N VAL A 170 -3.94 11.16 -5.49
CA VAL A 170 -3.10 12.17 -6.15
C VAL A 170 -3.08 13.44 -5.30
N MET A 171 -1.87 13.91 -4.98
CA MET A 171 -1.65 15.16 -4.26
C MET A 171 -0.86 16.15 -5.12
N PHE A 172 -1.15 17.44 -5.02
CA PHE A 172 -0.37 18.47 -5.70
C PHE A 172 0.73 19.04 -4.80
N SER A 173 1.99 18.95 -5.25
CA SER A 173 3.10 19.58 -4.54
C SER A 173 3.25 21.04 -4.96
N VAL A 174 2.93 21.97 -4.07
CA VAL A 174 3.14 23.42 -4.32
C VAL A 174 4.62 23.75 -4.50
N ARG A 175 5.50 23.13 -3.70
CA ARG A 175 6.95 23.33 -3.77
C ARG A 175 7.53 22.89 -5.11
N LYS A 176 7.13 21.71 -5.60
CA LYS A 176 7.64 21.12 -6.85
C LYS A 176 6.79 21.49 -8.08
N LYS A 177 5.67 22.18 -7.87
CA LYS A 177 4.69 22.60 -8.87
C LYS A 177 4.26 21.46 -9.80
N ARG A 178 3.99 20.28 -9.24
CA ARG A 178 3.61 19.07 -9.98
C ARG A 178 2.74 18.13 -9.15
N ALA A 179 1.98 17.29 -9.84
CA ALA A 179 1.23 16.20 -9.24
C ALA A 179 2.18 15.11 -8.69
N GLN A 180 1.75 14.49 -7.60
CA GLN A 180 2.41 13.36 -6.97
C GLN A 180 1.37 12.27 -6.78
N LEU A 181 1.68 11.07 -7.24
CA LEU A 181 0.90 9.86 -7.01
C LEU A 181 1.40 9.19 -5.72
N TRP A 182 0.50 8.93 -4.79
CA TRP A 182 0.82 8.34 -3.48
C TRP A 182 0.19 6.96 -3.38
N LEU A 183 0.99 5.91 -3.44
CA LEU A 183 0.52 4.52 -3.37
C LEU A 183 1.11 3.79 -2.15
N GLY A 184 0.80 2.50 -2.02
CA GLY A 184 1.16 1.69 -0.87
C GLY A 184 0.16 1.80 0.29
N PRO A 185 0.47 1.17 1.44
CA PRO A 185 -0.43 1.10 2.60
C PRO A 185 -1.03 2.45 3.03
N ALA A 186 -0.23 3.52 3.01
CA ALA A 186 -0.69 4.83 3.48
C ALA A 186 -1.70 5.52 2.54
N ALA A 187 -1.90 5.03 1.32
CA ALA A 187 -2.96 5.49 0.43
C ALA A 187 -4.37 5.15 0.95
N TYR A 188 -4.49 4.20 1.90
CA TYR A 188 -5.74 3.84 2.56
C TYR A 188 -6.07 4.70 3.79
N ILE A 189 -5.29 5.77 4.03
CA ILE A 189 -5.63 6.79 5.03
C ILE A 189 -6.74 7.66 4.45
N ASN A 190 -7.92 7.56 5.06
CA ASN A 190 -9.03 8.41 4.68
C ASN A 190 -8.88 9.84 5.22
N HIS A 191 -9.43 10.79 4.49
CA HIS A 191 -9.45 12.19 4.89
C HIS A 191 -10.48 12.44 6.00
N ASP A 192 -10.06 13.22 7.00
CA ASP A 192 -10.92 13.85 8.00
C ASP A 192 -10.47 15.30 8.19
N CYS A 193 -11.40 16.26 8.18
CA CYS A 193 -11.09 17.68 8.38
C CYS A 193 -10.47 17.97 9.76
N ASN A 194 -10.72 17.10 10.74
CA ASN A 194 -10.14 17.10 12.08
C ASN A 194 -9.24 15.87 12.28
N ALA A 195 -8.28 15.72 11.36
CA ALA A 195 -7.38 14.57 11.34
C ALA A 195 -6.58 14.37 12.63
N ASN A 196 -6.37 13.10 12.98
CA ASN A 196 -5.58 12.63 14.11
C ASN A 196 -4.12 12.31 13.75
N CYS A 197 -3.75 12.42 12.48
CA CYS A 197 -2.42 12.10 11.94
C CYS A 197 -2.02 13.08 10.82
N LYS A 198 -0.73 13.10 10.50
CA LYS A 198 -0.20 13.68 9.25
C LYS A 198 0.84 12.80 8.61
N PHE A 199 1.00 12.99 7.30
CA PHE A 199 2.20 12.60 6.59
C PHE A 199 3.41 13.44 7.02
N ILE A 200 4.53 12.77 7.21
CA ILE A 200 5.86 13.35 7.32
C ILE A 200 6.80 12.63 6.33
N PRO A 201 7.92 13.23 5.92
CA PRO A 201 8.90 12.55 5.08
C PRO A 201 9.34 11.22 5.71
N GLY A 202 9.38 10.17 4.90
CA GLY A 202 9.85 8.85 5.30
C GLY A 202 11.38 8.76 5.36
N PRO A 203 11.91 7.62 5.83
CA PRO A 203 13.35 7.39 5.95
C PRO A 203 14.06 7.23 4.59
N GLN A 204 13.32 6.89 3.53
CA GLN A 204 13.81 6.78 2.16
C GLN A 204 13.31 7.98 1.34
N GLU A 205 14.07 8.39 0.33
CA GLU A 205 13.51 9.34 -0.64
C GLU A 205 12.25 8.77 -1.27
N HIS A 206 11.36 9.67 -1.71
CA HIS A 206 10.09 9.27 -2.34
C HIS A 206 9.19 8.41 -1.44
N THR A 207 9.34 8.49 -0.12
CA THR A 207 8.44 7.86 0.84
C THR A 207 7.91 8.86 1.86
N ALA A 208 6.74 8.54 2.42
CA ALA A 208 6.17 9.23 3.57
C ALA A 208 5.76 8.23 4.64
N ILE A 209 5.82 8.65 5.89
CA ILE A 209 5.34 7.91 7.05
C ILE A 209 4.38 8.78 7.86
N ILE A 210 3.75 8.19 8.87
CA ILE A 210 2.67 8.86 9.61
C ILE A 210 3.11 9.26 11.00
N LYS A 211 2.73 10.48 11.40
CA LYS A 211 2.89 11.00 12.76
C LYS A 211 1.53 11.34 13.37
N GLY A 212 1.27 10.79 14.55
CA GLY A 212 0.07 11.07 15.33
C GLY A 212 0.06 12.47 15.96
N PHE A 213 -1.10 13.11 15.97
CA PHE A 213 -1.33 14.46 16.52
C PHE A 213 -2.21 14.50 17.76
N PHE A 214 -3.04 13.49 18.02
CA PHE A 214 -3.99 13.50 19.13
C PHE A 214 -4.01 12.16 19.86
N GLU A 215 -4.35 12.20 21.16
CA GLU A 215 -4.59 11.01 21.98
C GLU A 215 -6.00 10.46 21.68
N LYS A 216 -6.13 9.58 20.68
CA LYS A 216 -7.39 8.84 20.44
C LYS A 216 -7.12 7.45 19.88
N TYR A 217 -8.03 6.52 20.18
CA TYR A 217 -8.22 5.30 19.39
C TYR A 217 -8.70 5.71 17.99
N PHE A 218 -8.07 5.19 16.94
CA PHE A 218 -8.42 5.45 15.52
C PHE A 218 -9.51 4.49 15.06
#